data_AF-A0A1Q3GTR2-F1
#
_entry.id   AF-A0A1Q3GTR2-F1
#
_cell.length_a   1.000
_cell.length_b   1.000
_cell.length_c   1.000
_cell.angle_alpha   90.00
_cell.angle_beta   90.00
_cell.angle_gamma   90.00
#
_symmetry.space_group_name_H-M   'P 1'
#
loop_
_entity.id
_entity.type
_entity.pdbx_description
1 polymer ?
#
loop_
_entity_poly.entity_id
_entity_poly.type
_entity_poly.pdbx_seq_one_letter_code
_entity_poly.pdbx_strand_id
1 'polypeptide(L)'
;MKKGLIAIIIFTGIASVAIGQTRDTTLKLKPLKTFVSGTSIVKKALYKAFRVIQQDYYLIGDEGVPFGRGNQQYFGRHYGIGVVAKNVLWTEKQVLYPWLTDKSYKVLAADSLKPTQGKTQTAYFHYNYHACNCKYKELKGIKFDSIPLNNIAYYKLPGETPSVKLHEGEIPKLGIMVMFYTIDNEPMNGSTPVKMSITKQYVDWNDARTIGKLKKIKLPGKIIGGAFFSENFEMGTVGYHLAALYGRATNNPNQWVLTAFQNKFTSKLTVIKTITGKEGNRKKRRRKRRGRRNN
;
A
#
# COMPACT_ATOMS: atom_id res chain seq x y z
N MET A 1 -61.27 67.55 7.34
CA MET A 1 -59.91 66.95 7.40
C MET A 1 -59.55 66.40 6.01
N LYS A 2 -58.28 66.53 5.59
CA LYS A 2 -57.58 65.86 4.45
C LYS A 2 -58.38 65.72 3.12
N LYS A 3 -58.05 66.47 2.05
CA LYS A 3 -56.91 66.25 1.12
C LYS A 3 -56.77 64.77 0.68
N GLY A 4 -56.63 64.41 -0.59
CA GLY A 4 -56.40 65.20 -1.82
C GLY A 4 -55.77 64.26 -2.87
N LEU A 5 -56.06 64.46 -4.16
CA LEU A 5 -55.88 63.47 -5.22
C LEU A 5 -54.59 63.70 -6.06
N ILE A 6 -54.11 62.64 -6.76
CA ILE A 6 -53.19 62.61 -7.94
C ILE A 6 -51.68 62.98 -7.77
N ALA A 7 -50.86 61.93 -7.73
CA ALA A 7 -49.75 61.49 -8.62
C ALA A 7 -48.95 62.42 -9.60
N ILE A 8 -47.85 61.83 -10.15
CA ILE A 8 -47.02 62.19 -11.36
C ILE A 8 -45.80 63.12 -11.07
N ILE A 9 -44.49 62.73 -11.20
CA ILE A 9 -43.61 62.35 -12.36
C ILE A 9 -42.96 63.61 -13.04
N ILE A 10 -41.63 63.74 -13.32
CA ILE A 10 -40.41 62.91 -13.04
C ILE A 10 -39.08 63.71 -13.32
N PHE A 11 -37.92 63.35 -12.71
CA PHE A 11 -36.52 63.80 -13.02
C PHE A 11 -36.23 65.33 -12.87
N THR A 12 -35.00 65.89 -12.77
CA THR A 12 -33.59 65.47 -12.96
C THR A 12 -32.67 66.39 -12.10
N GLY A 13 -31.46 65.98 -11.68
CA GLY A 13 -30.54 66.92 -10.98
C GLY A 13 -29.26 66.35 -10.35
N ILE A 14 -28.32 65.90 -11.18
CA ILE A 14 -27.03 65.28 -10.86
C ILE A 14 -26.20 66.01 -9.78
N ALA A 15 -25.73 65.28 -8.76
CA ALA A 15 -24.48 65.57 -8.03
C ALA A 15 -23.84 64.26 -7.51
N SER A 16 -22.74 63.84 -8.14
CA SER A 16 -22.10 62.53 -7.90
C SER A 16 -21.00 62.60 -6.84
N VAL A 17 -21.10 61.81 -5.75
CA VAL A 17 -19.92 61.48 -4.91
C VAL A 17 -19.93 60.00 -4.50
N ALA A 18 -18.97 59.26 -5.05
CA ALA A 18 -18.35 58.04 -4.51
C ALA A 18 -19.23 57.01 -3.75
N ILE A 19 -20.00 56.21 -4.48
CA ILE A 19 -20.23 54.83 -4.04
C ILE A 19 -18.90 54.09 -4.22
N GLY A 20 -18.22 53.80 -3.12
CA GLY A 20 -17.03 52.96 -3.11
C GLY A 20 -17.37 51.58 -3.67
N GLN A 21 -16.90 51.29 -4.88
CA GLN A 21 -16.98 49.94 -5.45
C GLN A 21 -16.15 49.00 -4.57
N THR A 22 -16.82 48.31 -3.63
CA THR A 22 -16.29 47.08 -3.05
C THR A 22 -16.07 46.11 -4.19
N ARG A 23 -14.82 46.03 -4.66
CA ARG A 23 -14.43 45.09 -5.71
C ARG A 23 -14.83 43.71 -5.26
N ASP A 24 -15.80 43.14 -5.96
CA ASP A 24 -16.31 41.81 -5.75
C ASP A 24 -15.18 40.81 -6.05
N THR A 25 -14.40 40.48 -5.01
CA THR A 25 -13.31 39.50 -5.07
C THR A 25 -13.84 38.08 -4.98
N THR A 26 -15.03 37.83 -5.53
CA THR A 26 -15.43 36.50 -6.00
C THR A 26 -14.45 36.04 -7.07
N LEU A 27 -13.38 35.40 -6.60
CA LEU A 27 -12.36 34.77 -7.40
C LEU A 27 -13.03 33.61 -8.14
N LYS A 28 -13.62 33.91 -9.31
CA LYS A 28 -14.30 32.95 -10.19
C LYS A 28 -13.27 31.99 -10.77
N LEU A 29 -12.84 31.05 -9.92
CA LEU A 29 -12.11 29.86 -10.33
C LEU A 29 -12.93 29.21 -11.44
N LYS A 30 -12.38 29.22 -12.67
CA LYS A 30 -12.95 28.44 -13.78
C LYS A 30 -13.14 27.02 -13.25
N PRO A 31 -14.36 26.44 -13.30
CA PRO A 31 -14.55 25.07 -12.85
C PRO A 31 -13.59 24.19 -13.64
N LEU A 32 -12.67 23.53 -12.93
CA LEU A 32 -11.73 22.60 -13.52
C LEU A 32 -12.55 21.52 -14.23
N LYS A 33 -12.57 21.56 -15.57
CA LYS A 33 -13.44 20.75 -16.44
C LYS A 33 -13.22 19.23 -16.33
N THR A 34 -12.30 18.81 -15.46
CA THR A 34 -12.11 17.43 -15.02
C THR A 34 -12.01 17.40 -13.50
N PHE A 35 -13.17 17.32 -12.83
CA PHE A 35 -13.22 16.70 -11.50
C PHE A 35 -12.83 15.23 -11.67
N VAL A 36 -11.52 14.97 -11.61
CA VAL A 36 -10.95 13.64 -11.61
C VAL A 36 -11.56 12.91 -10.41
N SER A 37 -12.40 11.91 -10.66
CA SER A 37 -13.10 11.18 -9.59
C SER A 37 -12.09 10.71 -8.54
N GLY A 38 -12.45 10.73 -7.26
CA GLY A 38 -11.51 10.43 -6.16
C GLY A 38 -10.76 9.11 -6.38
N THR A 39 -11.45 8.10 -6.92
CA THR A 39 -10.88 6.83 -7.38
C THR A 39 -9.69 7.02 -8.34
N SER A 40 -9.80 7.89 -9.34
CA SER A 40 -8.74 8.16 -10.32
C SER A 40 -7.53 8.89 -9.69
N ILE A 41 -7.74 9.73 -8.66
CA ILE A 41 -6.65 10.32 -7.87
C ILE A 41 -5.90 9.22 -7.09
N VAL A 42 -6.62 8.35 -6.36
CA VAL A 42 -6.03 7.19 -5.66
C VAL A 42 -5.25 6.31 -6.62
N LYS A 43 -5.83 6.00 -7.80
CA LYS A 43 -5.17 5.20 -8.85
C LYS A 43 -3.84 5.84 -9.26
N LYS A 44 -3.82 7.14 -9.57
CA LYS A 44 -2.61 7.86 -9.97
C LYS A 44 -1.57 7.96 -8.85
N ALA A 45 -1.98 8.10 -7.59
CA ALA A 45 -1.04 8.19 -6.48
C ALA A 45 -0.39 6.83 -6.14
N LEU A 46 -1.13 5.73 -6.27
CA LEU A 46 -0.69 4.39 -5.88
C LEU A 46 -0.19 3.51 -7.04
N TYR A 47 -0.11 4.03 -8.28
CA TYR A 47 0.06 3.21 -9.49
C TYR A 47 1.33 2.33 -9.59
N LYS A 48 2.32 2.58 -8.74
CA LYS A 48 3.58 1.80 -8.62
C LYS A 48 3.76 1.12 -7.26
N ALA A 49 2.83 1.33 -6.33
CA ALA A 49 2.92 0.80 -4.97
C ALA A 49 2.70 -0.72 -4.92
N PHE A 50 1.94 -1.29 -5.86
CA PHE A 50 1.50 -2.67 -5.80
C PHE A 50 2.25 -3.61 -6.74
N ARG A 51 2.53 -4.81 -6.23
CA ARG A 51 3.02 -5.95 -7.02
C ARG A 51 2.17 -7.17 -6.72
N VAL A 52 1.91 -7.98 -7.74
CA VAL A 52 1.46 -9.36 -7.55
C VAL A 52 2.70 -10.20 -7.30
N ILE A 53 2.70 -10.98 -6.21
CA ILE A 53 3.79 -11.89 -5.84
C ILE A 53 3.36 -13.31 -6.20
N GLN A 54 4.28 -14.05 -6.81
CA GLN A 54 4.24 -15.51 -6.92
C GLN A 54 5.39 -16.06 -6.07
N GLN A 55 5.09 -16.95 -5.15
CA GLN A 55 6.10 -17.63 -4.33
C GLN A 55 5.98 -19.13 -4.56
N ASP A 56 7.03 -19.72 -5.15
CA ASP A 56 7.18 -21.17 -5.26
C ASP A 56 7.82 -21.70 -3.97
N TYR A 57 7.57 -22.96 -3.62
CA TYR A 57 8.29 -23.67 -2.56
C TYR A 57 8.55 -25.14 -2.92
N TYR A 58 9.62 -25.67 -2.34
CA TYR A 58 10.09 -27.04 -2.50
C TYR A 58 9.98 -27.77 -1.16
N LEU A 59 9.94 -29.10 -1.18
CA LEU A 59 10.26 -29.89 0.01
C LEU A 59 11.71 -30.37 -0.10
N ILE A 60 12.41 -30.52 1.02
CA ILE A 60 13.79 -30.99 1.08
C ILE A 60 13.85 -32.13 2.11
N GLY A 61 14.27 -33.32 1.67
CA GLY A 61 14.56 -34.44 2.56
C GLY A 61 15.92 -34.29 3.26
N ASP A 62 16.27 -35.21 4.15
CA ASP A 62 17.50 -35.09 4.95
C ASP A 62 18.79 -35.14 4.11
N GLU A 63 18.74 -35.73 2.91
CA GLU A 63 19.82 -35.73 1.91
C GLU A 63 19.99 -34.39 1.15
N GLY A 64 19.13 -33.40 1.40
CA GLY A 64 19.20 -32.08 0.75
C GLY A 64 18.60 -31.99 -0.66
N VAL A 65 18.12 -33.11 -1.22
CA VAL A 65 17.51 -33.16 -2.57
C VAL A 65 16.14 -32.46 -2.58
N PRO A 66 15.88 -31.52 -3.51
CA PRO A 66 14.59 -30.84 -3.61
C PRO A 66 13.53 -31.72 -4.30
N PHE A 67 12.39 -31.86 -3.66
CA PHE A 67 11.23 -32.60 -4.16
C PHE A 67 10.15 -31.65 -4.70
N GLY A 68 9.75 -31.87 -5.94
CA GLY A 68 8.64 -31.20 -6.63
C GLY A 68 7.34 -32.03 -6.58
N ARG A 69 6.27 -31.58 -7.24
CA ARG A 69 4.99 -32.32 -7.29
C ARG A 69 4.56 -32.60 -8.74
N GLY A 70 4.48 -33.89 -9.07
CA GLY A 70 4.17 -34.33 -10.45
C GLY A 70 5.21 -33.77 -11.43
N ASN A 71 4.76 -33.25 -12.57
CA ASN A 71 5.64 -32.68 -13.59
C ASN A 71 6.10 -31.22 -13.28
N GLN A 72 5.97 -30.77 -12.03
CA GLN A 72 6.37 -29.42 -11.61
C GLN A 72 7.68 -29.47 -10.82
N GLN A 73 8.62 -28.57 -11.15
CA GLN A 73 9.87 -28.40 -10.42
C GLN A 73 9.68 -27.93 -8.96
N TYR A 74 8.48 -27.46 -8.61
CA TYR A 74 8.10 -27.01 -7.27
C TYR A 74 7.04 -27.92 -6.66
N PHE A 75 6.96 -27.98 -5.33
CA PHE A 75 5.94 -28.77 -4.65
C PHE A 75 4.59 -28.02 -4.57
N GLY A 76 4.66 -26.71 -4.31
CA GLY A 76 3.50 -25.84 -4.32
C GLY A 76 3.86 -24.39 -4.63
N ARG A 77 2.83 -23.59 -4.93
CA ARG A 77 2.94 -22.20 -5.35
C ARG A 77 1.83 -21.38 -4.72
N HIS A 78 2.16 -20.17 -4.28
CA HIS A 78 1.20 -19.21 -3.77
C HIS A 78 1.23 -17.91 -4.55
N TYR A 79 0.07 -17.26 -4.62
CA TYR A 79 -0.09 -15.93 -5.18
C TYR A 79 -0.67 -14.99 -4.13
N GLY A 80 -0.17 -13.76 -4.11
CA GLY A 80 -0.65 -12.73 -3.20
C GLY A 80 -0.30 -11.32 -3.66
N ILE A 81 -0.64 -10.34 -2.84
CA ILE A 81 -0.33 -8.93 -3.10
C ILE A 81 0.79 -8.47 -2.18
N GLY A 82 1.70 -7.68 -2.74
CA GLY A 82 2.68 -6.92 -1.99
C GLY A 82 2.56 -5.42 -2.22
N VAL A 83 2.88 -4.64 -1.20
CA VAL A 83 2.93 -3.17 -1.24
C VAL A 83 4.35 -2.69 -0.96
N VAL A 84 4.89 -1.84 -1.84
CA VAL A 84 6.21 -1.26 -1.68
C VAL A 84 6.13 -0.03 -0.77
N ALA A 85 6.64 -0.14 0.45
CA ALA A 85 6.71 0.96 1.43
C ALA A 85 8.08 0.97 2.14
N LYS A 86 8.70 2.15 2.30
CA LYS A 86 10.06 2.33 2.85
C LYS A 86 11.09 1.36 2.21
N ASN A 87 11.10 1.28 0.87
CA ASN A 87 11.92 0.37 0.03
C ASN A 87 11.81 -1.14 0.34
N VAL A 88 10.69 -1.56 0.94
CA VAL A 88 10.43 -2.95 1.30
C VAL A 88 9.10 -3.37 0.66
N LEU A 89 9.06 -4.58 0.09
CA LEU A 89 7.83 -5.19 -0.43
C LEU A 89 7.14 -5.96 0.69
N TRP A 90 6.11 -5.35 1.27
CA TRP A 90 5.32 -5.88 2.36
C TRP A 90 4.19 -6.78 1.86
N THR A 91 3.99 -7.95 2.46
CA THR A 91 2.92 -8.89 2.09
C THR A 91 2.41 -9.66 3.31
N GLU A 92 1.41 -10.53 3.14
CA GLU A 92 0.96 -11.41 4.21
C GLU A 92 1.95 -12.56 4.45
N LYS A 93 2.03 -13.07 5.68
CA LYS A 93 2.99 -14.12 6.06
C LYS A 93 2.84 -15.41 5.25
N GLN A 94 1.61 -15.72 4.82
CA GLN A 94 1.31 -16.91 4.02
C GLN A 94 1.82 -16.84 2.58
N VAL A 95 2.06 -15.64 2.03
CA VAL A 95 2.72 -15.49 0.72
C VAL A 95 4.19 -15.86 0.83
N LEU A 96 4.86 -15.45 1.90
CA LEU A 96 6.26 -15.79 2.15
C LEU A 96 6.46 -17.26 2.56
N TYR A 97 5.47 -17.86 3.22
CA TYR A 97 5.50 -19.25 3.68
C TYR A 97 4.21 -20.01 3.26
N PRO A 98 4.07 -20.39 1.97
CA PRO A 98 2.86 -21.02 1.43
C PRO A 98 2.36 -22.25 2.20
N TRP A 99 3.31 -23.09 2.63
CA TRP A 99 3.08 -24.37 3.30
C TRP A 99 2.32 -24.26 4.63
N LEU A 100 2.27 -23.08 5.26
CA LEU A 100 1.44 -22.83 6.44
C LEU A 100 -0.07 -23.07 6.17
N THR A 101 -0.49 -22.95 4.91
CA THR A 101 -1.89 -23.13 4.48
C THR A 101 -2.11 -24.25 3.46
N ASP A 102 -1.06 -24.79 2.85
CA ASP A 102 -1.18 -25.87 1.87
C ASP A 102 -1.61 -27.18 2.57
N LYS A 103 -2.84 -27.61 2.27
CA LYS A 103 -3.39 -28.88 2.78
C LYS A 103 -2.55 -30.08 2.33
N SER A 104 -1.95 -30.01 1.15
CA SER A 104 -1.14 -31.10 0.57
C SER A 104 0.13 -31.33 1.38
N TYR A 105 0.83 -30.25 1.73
CA TYR A 105 1.99 -30.34 2.62
C TYR A 105 1.59 -30.84 4.01
N LYS A 106 0.45 -30.40 4.57
CA LYS A 106 0.01 -30.85 5.91
C LYS A 106 -0.23 -32.35 6.03
N VAL A 107 -0.47 -33.06 4.92
CA VAL A 107 -0.55 -34.53 4.89
C VAL A 107 0.84 -35.16 4.89
N LEU A 108 1.81 -34.57 4.17
CA LEU A 108 3.19 -35.06 4.08
C LEU A 108 4.13 -34.54 5.19
N ALA A 109 3.68 -33.61 6.03
CA ALA A 109 4.49 -33.02 7.10
C ALA A 109 4.81 -33.99 8.26
N ALA A 110 4.31 -35.23 8.19
CA ALA A 110 4.72 -36.35 9.04
C ALA A 110 6.02 -37.01 8.56
N ASP A 111 6.33 -36.89 7.26
CA ASP A 111 7.58 -37.37 6.66
C ASP A 111 8.72 -36.36 6.96
N SER A 112 9.99 -36.78 6.84
CA SER A 112 11.14 -35.91 7.15
C SER A 112 11.37 -34.73 6.17
N LEU A 113 10.44 -34.54 5.23
CA LEU A 113 10.42 -33.53 4.18
C LEU A 113 10.14 -32.12 4.73
N LYS A 114 11.17 -31.28 4.80
CA LYS A 114 11.09 -29.91 5.33
C LYS A 114 10.85 -28.89 4.20
N PRO A 115 9.87 -27.98 4.32
CA PRO A 115 9.55 -27.02 3.28
C PRO A 115 10.58 -25.89 3.24
N THR A 116 11.06 -25.59 2.03
CA THR A 116 12.05 -24.53 1.78
C THR A 116 11.52 -23.57 0.71
N GLN A 117 11.81 -22.28 0.87
CA GLN A 117 11.41 -21.28 -0.11
C GLN A 117 12.08 -21.53 -1.46
N GLY A 118 11.27 -21.45 -2.51
CA GLY A 118 11.73 -21.44 -3.89
C GLY A 118 11.76 -20.04 -4.48
N LYS A 119 11.64 -19.99 -5.81
CA LYS A 119 11.72 -18.74 -6.57
C LYS A 119 10.57 -17.79 -6.20
N THR A 120 10.92 -16.60 -5.72
CA THR A 120 10.00 -15.47 -5.63
C THR A 120 9.98 -14.72 -6.96
N GLN A 121 8.81 -14.55 -7.56
CA GLN A 121 8.62 -13.73 -8.75
C GLN A 121 7.60 -12.63 -8.46
N THR A 122 7.73 -11.48 -9.13
CA THR A 122 6.74 -10.39 -9.03
C THR A 122 6.37 -9.81 -10.37
N ALA A 123 5.11 -9.40 -10.51
CA ALA A 123 4.61 -8.59 -11.60
C ALA A 123 4.15 -7.22 -11.06
N TYR A 124 4.39 -6.15 -11.81
CA TYR A 124 3.84 -4.83 -11.49
C TYR A 124 2.34 -4.82 -11.76
N PHE A 125 1.54 -4.35 -10.80
CA PHE A 125 0.12 -4.16 -11.04
C PHE A 125 -0.11 -2.83 -11.76
N HIS A 126 -0.28 -2.87 -13.09
CA HIS A 126 -0.44 -1.68 -13.90
C HIS A 126 -1.92 -1.23 -13.99
N TYR A 127 -2.21 -0.08 -13.40
CA TYR A 127 -3.55 0.47 -13.20
C TYR A 127 -4.34 0.83 -14.46
N ASN A 128 -3.66 1.00 -15.60
CA ASN A 128 -4.29 1.32 -16.89
C ASN A 128 -4.91 0.08 -17.56
N TYR A 129 -4.68 -1.12 -17.02
CA TYR A 129 -5.30 -2.34 -17.52
C TYR A 129 -6.47 -2.75 -16.62
N HIS A 130 -7.59 -3.13 -17.24
CA HIS A 130 -8.76 -3.68 -16.54
C HIS A 130 -8.49 -5.06 -15.89
N ALA A 131 -7.36 -5.68 -16.22
CA ALA A 131 -6.79 -6.87 -15.61
C ALA A 131 -5.26 -6.85 -15.73
N CYS A 132 -4.55 -7.34 -14.71
CA CYS A 132 -3.11 -7.63 -14.85
C CYS A 132 -2.93 -8.92 -15.67
N ASN A 133 -2.41 -8.82 -16.90
CA ASN A 133 -1.72 -9.94 -17.55
C ASN A 133 -0.28 -9.95 -17.01
N CYS A 134 -0.10 -10.64 -15.89
CA CYS A 134 1.03 -10.46 -15.01
C CYS A 134 2.32 -11.10 -15.58
N LYS A 135 3.12 -10.31 -16.31
CA LYS A 135 4.48 -10.71 -16.73
C LYS A 135 5.42 -10.76 -15.51
N TYR A 136 5.47 -11.91 -14.84
CA TYR A 136 6.31 -12.15 -13.68
C TYR A 136 7.80 -12.05 -13.99
N LYS A 137 8.55 -11.42 -13.08
CA LYS A 137 10.01 -11.34 -13.09
C LYS A 137 10.56 -11.83 -11.75
N GLU A 138 11.59 -12.66 -11.79
CA GLU A 138 12.26 -13.19 -10.61
C GLU A 138 12.89 -12.07 -9.77
N LEU A 139 12.70 -12.12 -8.46
CA LEU A 139 13.34 -11.21 -7.50
C LEU A 139 14.67 -11.81 -7.02
N LYS A 140 15.75 -11.54 -7.76
CA LYS A 140 17.09 -12.03 -7.42
C LYS A 140 17.71 -11.27 -6.24
N GLY A 141 18.49 -11.97 -5.41
CA GLY A 141 19.30 -11.38 -4.34
C GLY A 141 18.53 -10.77 -3.16
N ILE A 142 17.23 -11.09 -3.02
CA ILE A 142 16.41 -10.55 -1.94
C ILE A 142 16.75 -11.16 -0.59
N LYS A 143 16.65 -10.33 0.46
CA LYS A 143 16.58 -10.80 1.84
C LYS A 143 15.13 -10.65 2.31
N PHE A 144 14.56 -11.72 2.83
CA PHE A 144 13.20 -11.75 3.35
C PHE A 144 13.20 -12.03 4.85
N ASP A 145 12.08 -11.72 5.51
CA ASP A 145 11.86 -11.94 6.92
C ASP A 145 10.35 -11.76 7.23
N SER A 146 9.90 -12.10 8.43
CA SER A 146 8.52 -11.82 8.88
C SER A 146 8.51 -11.18 10.26
N ILE A 147 7.55 -10.28 10.50
CA ILE A 147 7.40 -9.66 11.82
C ILE A 147 6.81 -10.73 12.76
N PRO A 148 7.50 -11.14 13.84
CA PRO A 148 6.92 -12.04 14.83
C PRO A 148 5.65 -11.39 15.42
N LEU A 149 4.63 -12.21 15.70
CA LEU A 149 3.29 -11.82 16.20
C LEU A 149 2.33 -11.16 15.19
N ASN A 150 2.81 -10.61 14.07
CA ASN A 150 1.93 -10.06 13.02
C ASN A 150 1.88 -10.99 11.80
N ASN A 151 0.74 -11.06 11.11
CA ASN A 151 0.61 -11.82 9.84
C ASN A 151 1.27 -11.10 8.65
N ILE A 152 2.37 -10.39 8.90
CA ILE A 152 3.07 -9.53 7.94
C ILE A 152 4.46 -10.11 7.69
N ALA A 153 4.75 -10.34 6.41
CA ALA A 153 6.06 -10.70 5.88
C ALA A 153 6.59 -9.62 4.95
N TYR A 154 7.88 -9.67 4.65
CA TYR A 154 8.48 -8.70 3.75
C TYR A 154 9.70 -9.20 2.99
N TYR A 155 9.92 -8.60 1.81
CA TYR A 155 11.13 -8.75 1.01
C TYR A 155 11.85 -7.40 0.91
N LYS A 156 13.12 -7.34 1.30
CA LYS A 156 13.99 -6.17 1.09
C LYS A 156 14.32 -6.09 -0.41
N LEU A 157 13.96 -4.98 -1.05
CA LEU A 157 14.17 -4.80 -2.49
C LEU A 157 15.61 -4.35 -2.80
N PRO A 158 16.23 -4.86 -3.87
CA PRO A 158 17.55 -4.41 -4.32
C PRO A 158 17.43 -3.05 -5.03
N GLY A 159 18.12 -2.03 -4.49
CA GLY A 159 18.09 -0.66 -5.02
C GLY A 159 16.85 0.15 -4.60
N GLU A 160 16.84 1.44 -4.92
CA GLU A 160 15.74 2.35 -4.57
C GLU A 160 14.52 2.12 -5.46
N THR A 161 13.42 1.66 -4.86
CA THR A 161 12.12 1.50 -5.52
C THR A 161 11.17 2.62 -5.09
N PRO A 162 10.40 3.24 -6.01
CA PRO A 162 9.29 4.12 -5.65
C PRO A 162 8.38 3.47 -4.62
N SER A 163 8.23 4.09 -3.46
CA SER A 163 7.57 3.47 -2.30
C SER A 163 6.65 4.46 -1.60
N VAL A 164 5.53 3.96 -1.07
CA VAL A 164 4.65 4.78 -0.22
C VAL A 164 5.27 4.96 1.16
N LYS A 165 4.89 6.05 1.84
CA LYS A 165 5.16 6.19 3.27
C LYS A 165 4.30 5.18 4.05
N LEU A 166 4.78 4.73 5.21
CA LEU A 166 3.94 4.06 6.19
C LEU A 166 3.13 5.12 6.95
N HIS A 167 1.98 4.74 7.49
CA HIS A 167 1.23 5.59 8.41
C HIS A 167 2.03 5.76 9.71
N GLU A 168 1.97 6.96 10.30
CA GLU A 168 2.68 7.32 11.51
C GLU A 168 1.68 7.94 12.50
N GLY A 169 1.68 7.45 13.74
CA GLY A 169 0.69 7.84 14.76
C GLY A 169 -0.39 6.78 15.00
N GLU A 170 -1.61 7.24 15.29
CA GLU A 170 -2.76 6.41 15.64
C GLU A 170 -3.48 5.90 14.39
N ILE A 171 -3.54 4.57 14.21
CA ILE A 171 -4.18 3.92 13.06
C ILE A 171 -5.64 4.40 12.92
N PRO A 172 -6.04 4.99 11.77
CA PRO A 172 -7.35 5.61 11.62
C PRO A 172 -8.47 4.59 11.41
N LYS A 173 -9.66 4.93 11.89
CA LYS A 173 -10.89 4.13 11.70
C LYS A 173 -11.50 4.26 10.30
N LEU A 174 -11.10 5.27 9.52
CA LEU A 174 -11.63 5.56 8.18
C LEU A 174 -10.47 5.79 7.21
N GLY A 175 -10.54 5.23 6.01
CA GLY A 175 -9.47 5.37 5.02
C GLY A 175 -9.80 4.70 3.69
N ILE A 176 -8.82 4.64 2.79
CA ILE A 176 -8.98 4.05 1.46
C ILE A 176 -8.52 2.60 1.49
N MET A 177 -9.44 1.70 1.16
CA MET A 177 -9.19 0.28 1.01
C MET A 177 -9.01 -0.08 -0.47
N VAL A 178 -7.85 -0.65 -0.80
CA VAL A 178 -7.52 -1.21 -2.12
C VAL A 178 -7.49 -2.74 -2.00
N MET A 179 -8.41 -3.42 -2.67
CA MET A 179 -8.53 -4.89 -2.68
C MET A 179 -8.22 -5.44 -4.06
N PHE A 180 -7.64 -6.63 -4.09
CA PHE A 180 -7.36 -7.38 -5.31
C PHE A 180 -8.08 -8.72 -5.29
N TYR A 181 -8.65 -9.11 -6.42
CA TYR A 181 -9.47 -10.31 -6.57
C TYR A 181 -9.34 -10.93 -7.97
N THR A 182 -9.51 -12.24 -8.07
CA THR A 182 -9.80 -12.94 -9.35
C THR A 182 -11.31 -13.03 -9.51
N ILE A 183 -11.81 -13.18 -10.74
CA ILE A 183 -13.22 -13.57 -10.97
C ILE A 183 -13.34 -15.10 -10.97
N ASP A 184 -12.33 -15.77 -11.52
CA ASP A 184 -12.32 -17.22 -11.68
C ASP A 184 -12.14 -17.92 -10.33
N ASN A 185 -12.89 -19.01 -10.15
CA ASN A 185 -12.82 -19.88 -8.95
C ASN A 185 -11.65 -20.86 -8.99
N GLU A 186 -10.99 -20.99 -10.15
CA GLU A 186 -9.82 -21.86 -10.34
C GLU A 186 -8.64 -21.45 -9.45
N PRO A 187 -7.69 -22.38 -9.18
CA PRO A 187 -6.40 -22.02 -8.64
C PRO A 187 -5.70 -20.98 -9.51
N MET A 188 -5.28 -19.87 -8.90
CA MET A 188 -4.57 -18.80 -9.61
C MET A 188 -3.28 -19.35 -10.24
N ASN A 189 -2.99 -18.89 -11.46
CA ASN A 189 -1.83 -19.26 -12.27
C ASN A 189 -1.16 -18.00 -12.85
N GLY A 190 -0.14 -18.18 -13.69
CA GLY A 190 0.67 -17.09 -14.24
C GLY A 190 -0.09 -16.13 -15.17
N SER A 191 -1.19 -16.58 -15.79
CA SER A 191 -2.02 -15.80 -16.71
C SER A 191 -3.35 -15.31 -16.09
N THR A 192 -3.70 -15.74 -14.87
CA THR A 192 -4.97 -15.38 -14.22
C THR A 192 -5.16 -13.87 -14.09
N PRO A 193 -6.25 -13.31 -14.64
CA PRO A 193 -6.60 -11.89 -14.51
C PRO A 193 -6.79 -11.44 -13.06
N VAL A 194 -5.85 -10.63 -12.55
CA VAL A 194 -6.05 -9.92 -11.27
C VAL A 194 -6.77 -8.60 -11.51
N LYS A 195 -7.91 -8.40 -10.82
CA LYS A 195 -8.66 -7.16 -10.77
C LYS A 195 -8.46 -6.45 -9.44
N MET A 196 -8.80 -5.16 -9.41
CA MET A 196 -8.65 -4.29 -8.23
C MET A 196 -9.93 -3.49 -7.99
N SER A 197 -10.32 -3.35 -6.72
CA SER A 197 -11.38 -2.46 -6.25
C SER A 197 -10.81 -1.43 -5.27
N ILE A 198 -11.27 -0.18 -5.36
CA ILE A 198 -10.89 0.93 -4.48
C ILE A 198 -12.17 1.46 -3.86
N THR A 199 -12.25 1.45 -2.53
CA THR A 199 -13.42 1.94 -1.78
C THR A 199 -12.97 2.67 -0.51
N LYS A 200 -13.73 3.67 -0.08
CA LYS A 200 -13.55 4.23 1.27
C LYS A 200 -14.21 3.29 2.28
N GLN A 201 -13.48 2.88 3.32
CA GLN A 201 -13.94 1.88 4.27
C GLN A 201 -13.73 2.33 5.71
N TYR A 202 -14.69 1.95 6.56
CA TYR A 202 -14.55 2.00 8.01
C TYR A 202 -13.98 0.68 8.50
N VAL A 203 -13.01 0.76 9.42
CA VAL A 203 -12.36 -0.39 10.04
C VAL A 203 -12.71 -0.44 11.52
N ASP A 204 -13.23 -1.58 11.94
CA ASP A 204 -13.44 -1.92 13.34
C ASP A 204 -12.15 -2.57 13.87
N TRP A 205 -11.34 -1.78 14.57
CA TRP A 205 -10.06 -2.21 15.14
C TRP A 205 -10.26 -2.82 16.53
N ASN A 206 -9.51 -3.89 16.84
CA ASN A 206 -9.38 -4.36 18.22
C ASN A 206 -8.72 -3.29 19.12
N ASP A 207 -8.80 -3.46 20.43
CA ASP A 207 -8.29 -2.47 21.42
C ASP A 207 -6.81 -2.14 21.22
N ALA A 208 -6.00 -3.17 20.92
CA ALA A 208 -4.58 -3.03 20.61
C ALA A 208 -4.29 -2.36 19.25
N ARG A 209 -5.31 -2.17 18.40
CA ARG A 209 -5.22 -1.71 16.99
C ARG A 209 -4.15 -2.43 16.18
N THR A 210 -4.04 -3.75 16.39
CA THR A 210 -3.22 -4.66 15.59
C THR A 210 -4.01 -5.28 14.46
N ILE A 211 -5.28 -5.59 14.71
CA ILE A 211 -6.15 -6.36 13.82
C ILE A 211 -7.47 -5.62 13.63
N GLY A 212 -7.87 -5.45 12.36
CA GLY A 212 -9.09 -4.75 11.97
C GLY A 212 -10.04 -5.62 11.17
N LYS A 213 -11.34 -5.49 11.44
CA LYS A 213 -12.43 -6.08 10.64
C LYS A 213 -13.02 -5.01 9.72
N LEU A 214 -13.32 -5.39 8.49
CA LEU A 214 -14.04 -4.55 7.52
C LEU A 214 -15.54 -4.84 7.60
N LYS A 215 -16.37 -3.82 7.32
CA LYS A 215 -17.78 -4.07 6.95
C LYS A 215 -17.84 -4.98 5.73
N LYS A 216 -18.82 -5.88 5.65
CA LYS A 216 -18.90 -6.92 4.60
C LYS A 216 -18.86 -6.30 3.19
N ILE A 217 -17.78 -6.57 2.46
CA ILE A 217 -17.60 -6.10 1.08
C ILE A 217 -18.02 -7.23 0.12
N LYS A 218 -18.98 -6.94 -0.76
CA LYS A 218 -19.32 -7.83 -1.88
C LYS A 218 -18.37 -7.55 -3.04
N LEU A 219 -17.51 -8.51 -3.37
CA LEU A 219 -16.71 -8.53 -4.59
C LEU A 219 -17.19 -9.68 -5.47
N PRO A 220 -17.09 -9.56 -6.82
CA PRO A 220 -17.62 -10.57 -7.75
C PRO A 220 -16.72 -11.82 -7.90
N GLY A 221 -15.82 -12.06 -6.95
CA GLY A 221 -14.88 -13.17 -7.02
C GLY A 221 -13.90 -13.22 -5.84
N LYS A 222 -12.90 -14.09 -5.93
CA LYS A 222 -12.03 -14.51 -4.83
C LYS A 222 -10.95 -13.48 -4.51
N ILE A 223 -10.86 -13.10 -3.24
CA ILE A 223 -9.86 -12.14 -2.74
C ILE A 223 -8.46 -12.77 -2.76
N ILE A 224 -7.47 -11.99 -3.23
CA ILE A 224 -6.05 -12.35 -3.27
C ILE A 224 -5.25 -11.56 -2.22
N GLY A 225 -5.73 -10.37 -1.86
CA GLY A 225 -5.09 -9.50 -0.87
C GLY A 225 -5.63 -8.08 -0.95
N GLY A 226 -5.05 -7.19 -0.15
CA GLY A 226 -5.33 -5.77 -0.22
C GLY A 226 -4.48 -4.96 0.73
N ALA A 227 -4.71 -3.66 0.75
CA ALA A 227 -4.10 -2.74 1.69
C ALA A 227 -4.99 -1.55 1.99
N PHE A 228 -4.85 -1.03 3.21
CA PHE A 228 -5.61 0.09 3.74
C PHE A 228 -4.67 1.28 3.96
N PHE A 229 -5.10 2.44 3.47
CA PHE A 229 -4.31 3.67 3.44
C PHE A 229 -5.03 4.79 4.19
N SER A 230 -4.27 5.54 4.99
CA SER A 230 -4.73 6.83 5.51
C SER A 230 -4.52 7.90 4.44
N GLU A 231 -5.53 8.74 4.25
CA GLU A 231 -5.41 9.98 3.48
C GLU A 231 -4.67 11.02 4.33
N ASN A 232 -3.65 11.67 3.78
CA ASN A 232 -2.90 12.74 4.42
C ASN A 232 -2.94 13.99 3.52
N PHE A 233 -3.25 15.15 4.08
CA PHE A 233 -3.49 16.38 3.32
C PHE A 233 -2.41 17.41 3.67
N GLU A 234 -1.40 17.54 2.81
CA GLU A 234 -0.27 18.46 3.00
C GLU A 234 -0.27 19.50 1.86
N MET A 235 -0.38 20.79 2.21
CA MET A 235 -0.25 21.94 1.29
C MET A 235 -1.09 21.83 -0.01
N GLY A 236 -2.33 21.35 0.10
CA GLY A 236 -3.23 21.17 -1.06
C GLY A 236 -2.96 19.91 -1.89
N THR A 237 -2.03 19.04 -1.46
CA THR A 237 -1.80 17.72 -2.05
C THR A 237 -2.38 16.61 -1.17
N VAL A 238 -2.80 15.50 -1.79
CA VAL A 238 -3.28 14.30 -1.08
C VAL A 238 -2.23 13.20 -1.18
N GLY A 239 -1.58 12.91 -0.05
CA GLY A 239 -0.72 11.75 0.13
C GLY A 239 -1.53 10.55 0.65
N TYR A 240 -1.05 9.34 0.34
CA TYR A 240 -1.61 8.10 0.87
C TYR A 240 -0.52 7.34 1.61
N HIS A 241 -0.71 7.10 2.90
CA HIS A 241 0.24 6.35 3.73
C HIS A 241 -0.32 4.96 4.05
N LEU A 242 0.50 3.92 3.91
CA LEU A 242 0.12 2.53 4.15
C LEU A 242 -0.07 2.29 5.66
N ALA A 243 -1.31 2.02 6.08
CA ALA A 243 -1.67 1.80 7.48
C ALA A 243 -1.82 0.31 7.84
N ALA A 244 -2.31 -0.52 6.92
CA ALA A 244 -2.45 -1.96 7.14
C ALA A 244 -2.44 -2.78 5.84
N LEU A 245 -2.10 -4.07 5.93
CA LEU A 245 -2.33 -5.06 4.87
C LEU A 245 -3.61 -5.85 5.15
N TYR A 246 -4.34 -6.20 4.11
CA TYR A 246 -5.49 -7.10 4.17
C TYR A 246 -5.08 -8.48 3.70
N GLY A 247 -5.05 -9.41 4.65
CA GLY A 247 -4.59 -10.79 4.49
C GLY A 247 -5.52 -11.76 5.19
N ARG A 248 -5.24 -13.05 5.05
CA ARG A 248 -5.97 -14.10 5.77
C ARG A 248 -5.56 -14.13 7.25
N ALA A 249 -6.47 -14.45 8.15
CA ALA A 249 -6.15 -14.57 9.57
C ALA A 249 -5.23 -15.77 9.82
N THR A 250 -4.22 -15.61 10.68
CA THR A 250 -3.21 -16.66 10.98
C THR A 250 -3.85 -17.98 11.43
N ASN A 251 -4.90 -17.90 12.25
CA ASN A 251 -5.56 -19.07 12.85
C ASN A 251 -6.75 -19.58 12.00
N ASN A 252 -7.22 -18.79 11.02
CA ASN A 252 -8.34 -19.15 10.17
C ASN A 252 -8.12 -18.59 8.74
N PRO A 253 -7.57 -19.40 7.80
CA PRO A 253 -7.27 -18.92 6.46
C PRO A 253 -8.52 -18.55 5.65
N ASN A 254 -9.72 -18.98 6.06
CA ASN A 254 -10.96 -18.59 5.38
C ASN A 254 -11.44 -17.18 5.77
N GLN A 255 -10.91 -16.62 6.88
CA GLN A 255 -11.26 -15.29 7.36
C GLN A 255 -10.23 -14.26 6.88
N TRP A 256 -10.70 -13.12 6.38
CA TRP A 256 -9.85 -11.98 6.01
C TRP A 256 -9.87 -10.90 7.09
N VAL A 257 -8.70 -10.32 7.37
CA VAL A 257 -8.50 -9.28 8.38
C VAL A 257 -7.46 -8.25 7.92
N LEU A 258 -7.60 -7.01 8.38
CA LEU A 258 -6.53 -6.02 8.30
C LEU A 258 -5.51 -6.27 9.41
N THR A 259 -4.22 -6.28 9.08
CA THR A 259 -3.11 -6.29 10.05
C THR A 259 -2.35 -4.97 9.95
N ALA A 260 -2.31 -4.20 11.05
CA ALA A 260 -1.79 -2.84 11.07
C ALA A 260 -0.27 -2.75 11.23
N PHE A 261 0.31 -1.72 10.62
CA PHE A 261 1.73 -1.39 10.74
C PHE A 261 2.01 -0.60 12.03
N GLN A 262 2.16 -1.31 13.16
CA GLN A 262 2.43 -0.66 14.45
C GLN A 262 3.81 0.00 14.54
N ASN A 263 3.82 1.23 15.06
CA ASN A 263 4.94 2.18 15.05
C ASN A 263 6.22 1.67 15.75
N LYS A 264 6.12 0.76 16.74
CA LYS A 264 7.28 0.21 17.47
C LYS A 264 8.11 -0.80 16.67
N PHE A 265 7.55 -1.46 15.65
CA PHE A 265 8.28 -2.44 14.84
C PHE A 265 8.81 -1.84 13.53
N THR A 266 8.01 -0.96 12.90
CA THR A 266 8.36 -0.32 11.62
C THR A 266 9.47 0.73 11.74
N SER A 267 9.64 1.35 12.92
CA SER A 267 10.74 2.27 13.24
C SER A 267 12.13 1.60 13.30
N LYS A 268 12.21 0.28 13.49
CA LYS A 268 13.49 -0.46 13.47
C LYS A 268 14.00 -0.77 12.07
N LEU A 269 13.15 -0.69 11.04
CA LEU A 269 13.53 -1.00 9.66
C LEU A 269 14.12 0.21 8.91
N THR A 270 14.07 1.41 9.49
CA THR A 270 14.55 2.67 8.90
C THR A 270 16.06 2.90 8.96
N VAL A 271 16.88 1.90 9.33
CA VAL A 271 18.36 2.04 9.40
C VAL A 271 19.08 0.95 8.62
N ILE A 272 18.96 0.98 7.29
CA ILE A 272 20.12 0.70 6.43
C ILE A 272 20.57 2.05 5.92
N LYS A 273 21.61 2.62 6.54
CA LYS A 273 22.32 3.77 5.95
C LYS A 273 22.80 3.33 4.58
N THR A 274 22.40 4.06 3.54
CA THR A 274 23.08 4.00 2.26
C THR A 274 24.57 4.19 2.52
N ILE A 275 25.41 3.26 2.05
CA ILE A 275 26.86 3.48 1.98
C ILE A 275 27.12 4.36 0.76
N THR A 276 26.54 5.57 0.77
CA THR A 276 26.94 6.67 -0.09
C THR A 276 28.26 7.19 0.47
N GLY A 277 29.36 6.54 0.05
CA GLY A 277 30.70 6.88 0.49
C GLY A 277 31.12 8.28 0.05
N LYS A 278 30.74 9.32 0.81
CA LYS A 278 31.30 10.69 0.70
C LYS A 278 31.08 11.66 1.88
N GLU A 279 30.55 11.24 3.03
CA GLU A 279 30.35 12.16 4.19
C GLU A 279 31.33 12.01 5.38
N GLY A 280 32.12 10.93 5.47
CA GLY A 280 33.00 10.69 6.63
C GLY A 280 34.14 11.71 6.83
N ASN A 281 34.63 12.34 5.75
CA ASN A 281 35.91 13.07 5.79
C ASN A 281 35.83 14.56 6.16
N ARG A 282 34.65 15.21 6.11
CA ARG A 282 34.55 16.65 6.43
C ARG A 282 34.61 16.96 7.94
N LYS A 283 34.09 16.10 8.83
CA LYS A 283 34.14 16.33 10.29
C LYS A 283 35.52 16.07 10.92
N LYS A 284 36.31 15.09 10.43
CA LYS A 284 37.67 14.82 10.96
C LYS A 284 38.68 15.94 10.64
N ARG A 285 38.58 16.62 9.49
CA ARG A 285 39.52 17.71 9.11
C ARG A 285 39.36 19.00 9.93
N ARG A 286 38.19 19.29 10.51
CA ARG A 286 37.99 20.50 11.34
C ARG A 286 38.66 20.42 12.73
N ARG A 287 38.83 19.23 13.33
CA ARG A 287 39.51 19.10 14.64
C ARG A 287 41.04 19.26 14.55
N LYS A 288 41.70 18.82 13.47
CA LYS A 288 43.17 18.94 13.31
C LYS A 288 43.71 20.36 13.10
N ARG A 289 42.85 21.38 12.87
CA ARG A 289 43.29 22.79 12.73
C ARG A 289 43.15 23.65 14.00
N ARG A 290 42.59 23.14 15.11
CA ARG A 290 42.57 23.85 16.41
C ARG A 290 43.74 23.49 17.34
N GLY A 291 44.42 22.37 17.12
CA GLY A 291 45.59 21.94 17.91
C GLY A 291 46.96 22.36 17.34
N ARG A 292 47.02 23.47 16.61
CA ARG A 292 48.27 24.03 16.02
C ARG A 292 48.35 25.56 16.21
N ARG A 293 47.84 26.06 17.34
CA ARG A 293 47.93 27.47 17.74
C ARG A 293 48.46 27.69 19.17
N ASN A 294 48.73 26.61 19.89
CA ASN A 294 49.47 26.60 21.14
C ASN A 294 50.65 25.63 20.95
N ASN A 295 51.75 26.20 20.48
CA ASN A 295 53.16 25.78 20.51
C ASN A 295 53.89 26.74 19.58
#